data_AF-A0A0M2PU18-F1
#
_entry.id   AF-A0A0M2PU18-F1
#
_cell.length_a   1.000
_cell.length_b   1.000
_cell.length_c   1.000
_cell.angle_alpha   90.00
_cell.angle_beta   90.00
_cell.angle_gamma   90.00
#
_symmetry.space_group_name_H-M   'P 1'
#
loop_
_entity.id
_entity.type
_entity.pdbx_description
1 polymer ?
#
loop_
_entity_poly.entity_id
_entity_poly.type
_entity_poly.pdbx_seq_one_letter_code
_entity_poly.pdbx_strand_id
1 'polypeptide(L)'
;MQHQTKIGQTIAGKYALIKALKESHLYQWIGGINLNTQKVHTIQVLLKDCQKGEVKEAFDYFDDLKNVHRQGIIPPEQVISNKDLPLVIIYPEFFGSILDLSRNPSLELVLKYLFEASELLHILNNKKLIHGQVNPESFILKDNKVYLSGFGYAPFLMQGNKDAIEDCGDFLPPEITDANSANKSRDTIDTYAFAKTIAYWCPNICSSSWYLQATNPDPSQRFKRMRNLFQELKKALTDIFSDTAAEVNAPSNPIEIPETEIKREPESSGGLKPKYILEIELDPPEAGKVEGGGKYAEGRQVNVKATAFPDWEFIGWDGDIVESNNSLDLVIDKNIKIIARYEKIPKPFGSIQIEIFPIEAQEFVKVSGAGNHKIGTLVNINAWSNSDTWRFSRWTGDIGDINVAKTSVTIALTSDIKVVAEFAIVPNLTTTITLHNKLGSAFKLDDNQPISVQETTISPQETITSPHDKLGSAFNQPAKDPTHDLTHDDKQPIPAQTEETESRPLKGTHSIKKRNLGTAFDESK
;
A
#
# COMPACT_ATOMS: atom_id res chain seq x y z
N MET A 1 -23.00 18.31 -9.09
CA MET A 1 -23.34 18.45 -7.64
C MET A 1 -23.03 17.11 -7.01
N GLN A 2 -22.35 17.04 -5.86
CA GLN A 2 -22.20 15.76 -5.17
C GLN A 2 -23.59 15.28 -4.72
N HIS A 3 -24.04 14.13 -5.21
CA HIS A 3 -25.30 13.52 -4.79
C HIS A 3 -25.09 12.85 -3.43
N GLN A 4 -24.96 13.65 -2.37
CA GLN A 4 -24.90 13.12 -1.01
C GLN A 4 -26.27 12.60 -0.61
N THR A 5 -26.34 11.29 -0.41
CA THR A 5 -27.52 10.64 0.16
C THR A 5 -27.61 10.99 1.65
N LYS A 6 -28.83 11.26 2.13
CA LYS A 6 -29.07 11.70 3.51
C LYS A 6 -29.67 10.57 4.34
N ILE A 7 -29.23 10.44 5.59
CA ILE A 7 -29.86 9.53 6.56
C ILE A 7 -31.34 9.90 6.71
N GLY A 8 -32.22 8.90 6.71
CA GLY A 8 -33.67 9.07 6.67
C GLY A 8 -34.28 9.10 5.27
N GLN A 9 -33.47 9.19 4.21
CA GLN A 9 -33.94 9.05 2.82
C GLN A 9 -34.33 7.60 2.52
N THR A 10 -35.33 7.42 1.65
CA THR A 10 -35.70 6.10 1.11
C THR A 10 -35.23 5.96 -0.33
N ILE A 11 -34.43 4.94 -0.62
CA ILE A 11 -33.99 4.59 -1.98
C ILE A 11 -34.92 3.53 -2.57
N ALA A 12 -35.30 3.74 -3.85
CA ALA A 12 -36.18 2.86 -4.62
C ALA A 12 -37.52 2.51 -3.94
N GLY A 13 -37.98 3.37 -3.02
CA GLY A 13 -39.19 3.13 -2.22
C GLY A 13 -39.11 1.92 -1.28
N LYS A 14 -37.93 1.31 -1.11
CA LYS A 14 -37.76 0.04 -0.39
C LYS A 14 -36.73 0.09 0.72
N TYR A 15 -35.70 0.93 0.61
CA TYR A 15 -34.57 0.92 1.53
C TYR A 15 -34.46 2.25 2.25
N ALA A 16 -34.72 2.27 3.56
CA ALA A 16 -34.49 3.45 4.38
C ALA A 16 -33.02 3.49 4.82
N LEU A 17 -32.35 4.62 4.57
CA LEU A 17 -30.96 4.84 4.95
C LEU A 17 -30.88 5.19 6.44
N ILE A 18 -30.11 4.42 7.21
CA ILE A 18 -30.09 4.53 8.67
C ILE A 18 -28.73 4.94 9.24
N LYS A 19 -27.64 4.64 8.54
CA LYS A 19 -26.28 4.88 9.07
C LYS A 19 -25.26 5.05 7.95
N ALA A 20 -24.44 6.10 7.99
CA ALA A 20 -23.27 6.20 7.11
C ALA A 20 -22.19 5.21 7.58
N LEU A 21 -21.57 4.47 6.66
CA LEU A 21 -20.55 3.47 7.01
C LEU A 21 -19.15 3.91 6.60
N LYS A 22 -18.94 4.19 5.32
CA LYS A 22 -17.67 4.70 4.80
C LYS A 22 -17.87 5.47 3.50
N GLU A 23 -16.88 6.25 3.11
CA GLU A 23 -16.87 7.03 1.87
C GLU A 23 -15.48 6.96 1.23
N SER A 24 -15.44 6.98 -0.09
CA SER A 24 -14.24 7.02 -0.92
C SER A 24 -14.43 8.05 -2.04
N HIS A 25 -13.49 8.17 -2.98
CA HIS A 25 -13.62 9.12 -4.09
C HIS A 25 -14.76 8.71 -5.05
N LEU A 26 -14.92 7.41 -5.30
CA LEU A 26 -15.93 6.87 -6.21
C LEU A 26 -17.27 6.59 -5.53
N TYR A 27 -17.25 6.09 -4.29
CA TYR A 27 -18.42 5.49 -3.64
C TYR A 27 -18.67 6.00 -2.23
N GLN A 28 -19.93 5.89 -1.82
CA GLN A 28 -20.37 5.99 -0.44
C GLN A 28 -21.06 4.69 -0.03
N TRP A 29 -20.75 4.16 1.15
CA TRP A 29 -21.38 3.00 1.75
C TRP A 29 -22.26 3.42 2.92
N ILE A 30 -23.47 2.90 2.93
CA ILE A 30 -24.54 3.29 3.86
C ILE A 30 -25.26 2.03 4.31
N GLY A 31 -25.50 1.93 5.61
CA GLY A 31 -26.40 0.95 6.20
C GLY A 31 -27.85 1.35 5.91
N GLY A 32 -28.62 0.41 5.37
CA GLY A 32 -30.05 0.61 5.12
C GLY A 32 -30.89 -0.56 5.63
N ILE A 33 -32.17 -0.30 5.88
CA ILE A 33 -33.16 -1.34 6.22
C ILE A 33 -34.15 -1.45 5.08
N ASN A 34 -34.39 -2.69 4.63
CA ASN A 34 -35.49 -2.97 3.72
C ASN A 34 -36.81 -2.86 4.47
N LEU A 35 -37.66 -1.92 4.06
CA LEU A 35 -38.91 -1.59 4.75
C LEU A 35 -39.91 -2.74 4.78
N ASN A 36 -39.84 -3.67 3.81
CA ASN A 36 -40.75 -4.80 3.73
C ASN A 36 -40.27 -5.99 4.55
N THR A 37 -38.97 -6.30 4.51
CA THR A 37 -38.41 -7.50 5.16
C THR A 37 -37.79 -7.21 6.51
N GLN A 38 -37.59 -5.94 6.85
CA GLN A 38 -36.85 -5.47 8.03
C GLN A 38 -35.40 -5.96 8.09
N LYS A 39 -34.84 -6.47 6.98
CA LYS A 39 -33.45 -6.89 6.89
C LYS A 39 -32.51 -5.70 6.70
N VAL A 40 -31.33 -5.79 7.30
CA VAL A 40 -30.26 -4.80 7.17
C VAL A 40 -29.43 -5.09 5.92
N HIS A 41 -29.03 -4.03 5.22
CA HIS A 41 -28.25 -4.11 4.00
C HIS A 41 -27.10 -3.11 4.02
N THR A 42 -26.02 -3.46 3.31
CA THR A 42 -24.99 -2.49 2.93
C THR A 42 -25.31 -1.97 1.54
N ILE A 43 -25.46 -0.66 1.41
CA ILE A 43 -25.83 0.03 0.18
C ILE A 43 -24.62 0.84 -0.26
N GLN A 44 -24.09 0.53 -1.45
CA GLN A 44 -23.00 1.26 -2.09
C GLN A 44 -23.57 2.16 -3.19
N VAL A 45 -23.31 3.46 -3.08
CA VAL A 45 -23.85 4.51 -3.93
C VAL A 45 -22.72 5.20 -4.67
N LEU A 46 -22.83 5.34 -5.99
CA LEU A 46 -21.88 6.08 -6.81
C LEU A 46 -22.01 7.59 -6.54
N LEU A 47 -20.92 8.26 -6.16
CA LEU A 47 -20.93 9.66 -5.71
C LEU A 47 -20.97 10.69 -6.84
N LYS A 48 -20.45 10.35 -8.01
CA LYS A 48 -20.28 11.27 -9.14
C LYS A 48 -21.07 10.82 -10.37
N ASP A 49 -21.43 11.81 -11.18
CA ASP A 49 -22.02 11.61 -12.49
C ASP A 49 -20.99 10.97 -13.43
N CYS A 50 -21.03 9.64 -13.52
CA CYS A 50 -20.34 8.88 -14.56
C CYS A 50 -21.08 9.01 -15.90
N GLN A 51 -20.36 8.83 -17.01
CA GLN A 51 -21.01 8.82 -18.32
C GLN A 51 -21.99 7.63 -18.40
N LYS A 52 -23.09 7.79 -19.14
CA LYS A 52 -24.13 6.74 -19.28
C LYS A 52 -23.57 5.39 -19.74
N GLY A 53 -22.49 5.38 -20.53
CA GLY A 53 -21.79 4.17 -20.95
C GLY A 53 -21.13 3.42 -19.79
N GLU A 54 -20.50 4.14 -18.86
CA GLU A 54 -19.77 3.55 -17.74
C GLU A 54 -20.71 2.82 -16.77
N VAL A 55 -21.89 3.41 -16.53
CA VAL A 55 -22.92 2.81 -15.69
C VAL A 55 -23.44 1.51 -16.30
N LYS A 56 -23.64 1.47 -17.62
CA LYS A 56 -24.12 0.26 -18.31
C LYS A 56 -23.16 -0.91 -18.13
N GLU A 57 -21.86 -0.69 -18.30
CA GLU A 57 -20.85 -1.75 -18.09
C GLU A 57 -20.86 -2.29 -16.66
N ALA A 58 -21.17 -1.45 -15.67
CA ALA A 58 -21.34 -1.90 -14.29
C ALA A 58 -22.55 -2.84 -14.12
N PHE A 59 -23.69 -2.55 -14.76
CA PHE A 59 -24.84 -3.46 -14.76
C PHE A 59 -24.50 -4.80 -15.42
N ASP A 60 -23.90 -4.76 -16.61
CA ASP A 60 -23.49 -5.97 -17.36
C ASP A 60 -22.55 -6.84 -16.50
N TYR A 61 -21.56 -6.23 -15.82
CA TYR A 61 -20.66 -6.92 -14.91
C TYR A 61 -21.39 -7.63 -13.75
N PHE A 62 -22.37 -6.99 -13.13
CA PHE A 62 -23.09 -7.58 -12.01
C PHE A 62 -24.06 -8.69 -12.43
N ASP A 63 -24.61 -8.61 -13.64
CA ASP A 63 -25.41 -9.70 -14.20
C ASP A 63 -24.53 -10.93 -14.50
N ASP A 64 -23.34 -10.73 -15.04
CA ASP A 64 -22.34 -11.80 -15.19
C ASP A 64 -21.91 -12.39 -13.85
N LEU A 65 -21.70 -11.54 -12.82
CA LEU A 65 -21.31 -11.97 -11.48
C LEU A 65 -22.39 -12.84 -10.80
N LYS A 66 -23.68 -12.48 -10.96
CA LYS A 66 -24.80 -13.28 -10.43
C LYS A 66 -24.88 -14.68 -11.06
N ASN A 67 -24.40 -14.83 -12.30
CA ASN A 67 -24.36 -16.11 -13.00
C ASN A 67 -23.18 -17.01 -12.56
N VAL A 68 -22.30 -16.53 -11.67
CA VAL A 68 -21.24 -17.35 -11.08
C VAL A 68 -21.83 -18.26 -10.00
N HIS A 69 -22.31 -19.44 -10.40
CA HIS A 69 -22.91 -20.43 -9.50
C HIS A 69 -21.88 -21.15 -8.61
N ARG A 70 -21.34 -20.45 -7.60
CA ARG A 70 -20.49 -21.06 -6.58
C ARG A 70 -20.77 -20.53 -5.19
N GLN A 71 -20.84 -21.44 -4.23
CA GLN A 71 -20.80 -21.08 -2.81
C GLN A 71 -19.48 -20.35 -2.50
N GLY A 72 -19.59 -19.17 -1.90
CA GLY A 72 -18.43 -18.38 -1.44
C GLY A 72 -18.32 -17.00 -2.10
N ILE A 73 -18.84 -16.81 -3.32
CA ILE A 73 -18.90 -15.47 -3.93
C ILE A 73 -20.22 -14.80 -3.52
N ILE A 74 -20.15 -13.58 -2.99
CA ILE A 74 -21.31 -12.81 -2.52
C ILE A 74 -21.61 -11.70 -3.53
N PRO A 75 -22.45 -11.95 -4.55
CA PRO A 75 -22.92 -10.89 -5.44
C PRO A 75 -23.88 -9.94 -4.70
N PRO A 76 -24.11 -8.73 -5.24
CA PRO A 76 -25.18 -7.90 -4.74
C PRO A 76 -26.55 -8.54 -4.99
N GLU A 77 -27.47 -8.36 -4.06
CA GLU A 77 -28.86 -8.80 -4.22
C GLU A 77 -29.54 -8.02 -5.35
N GLN A 78 -29.29 -6.71 -5.40
CA GLN A 78 -29.90 -5.81 -6.37
C GLN A 78 -28.90 -4.75 -6.82
N VAL A 79 -29.01 -4.36 -8.09
CA VAL A 79 -28.33 -3.21 -8.67
C VAL A 79 -29.41 -2.37 -9.31
N ILE A 80 -29.48 -1.09 -8.96
CA ILE A 80 -30.56 -0.19 -9.36
C ILE A 80 -30.00 1.15 -9.83
N SER A 81 -30.75 1.84 -10.66
CA SER A 81 -30.48 3.20 -11.12
C SER A 81 -31.76 4.03 -11.10
N ASN A 82 -31.66 5.31 -10.76
CA ASN A 82 -32.75 6.27 -10.93
C ASN A 82 -32.22 7.63 -11.42
N LYS A 83 -33.09 8.64 -11.51
CA LYS A 83 -32.73 9.97 -12.06
C LYS A 83 -31.64 10.68 -11.24
N ASP A 84 -31.63 10.47 -9.92
CA ASP A 84 -30.76 11.19 -8.98
C ASP A 84 -29.56 10.33 -8.53
N LEU A 85 -29.66 9.00 -8.65
CA LEU A 85 -28.63 8.04 -8.27
C LEU A 85 -28.34 7.12 -9.47
N PRO A 86 -27.29 7.39 -10.24
CA PRO A 86 -27.01 6.67 -11.49
C PRO A 86 -26.69 5.19 -11.26
N LEU A 87 -26.10 4.84 -10.12
CA LEU A 87 -25.81 3.46 -9.74
C LEU A 87 -25.89 3.28 -8.22
N VAL A 88 -26.69 2.32 -7.79
CA VAL A 88 -26.77 1.87 -6.39
C VAL A 88 -26.70 0.36 -6.37
N ILE A 89 -25.78 -0.17 -5.55
CA ILE A 89 -25.51 -1.59 -5.41
C ILE A 89 -25.92 -1.99 -3.99
N ILE A 90 -26.80 -2.98 -3.88
CA ILE A 90 -27.38 -3.43 -2.61
C ILE A 90 -26.84 -4.82 -2.29
N TYR A 91 -26.02 -4.89 -1.25
CA TYR A 91 -25.45 -6.14 -0.75
C TYR A 91 -26.37 -6.77 0.32
N PRO A 92 -26.32 -8.10 0.46
CA PRO A 92 -26.98 -8.77 1.56
C PRO A 92 -26.44 -8.29 2.91
N GLU A 93 -27.15 -8.61 3.98
CA GLU A 93 -26.71 -8.36 5.35
C GLU A 93 -25.31 -8.94 5.57
N PHE A 94 -24.42 -8.12 6.16
CA PHE A 94 -23.05 -8.54 6.45
C PHE A 94 -23.10 -9.75 7.40
N PHE A 95 -22.48 -10.85 6.99
CA PHE A 95 -22.47 -12.09 7.77
C PHE A 95 -21.04 -12.52 8.03
N GLY A 96 -20.73 -12.97 9.25
CA GLY A 96 -19.38 -13.37 9.61
C GLY A 96 -18.44 -12.20 9.88
N SER A 97 -17.16 -12.50 10.06
CA SER A 97 -16.11 -11.54 10.36
C SER A 97 -15.17 -11.38 9.18
N ILE A 98 -14.55 -10.21 9.02
CA ILE A 98 -13.45 -10.06 8.06
C ILE A 98 -12.36 -11.09 8.39
N LEU A 99 -11.83 -11.76 7.37
CA LEU A 99 -10.71 -12.68 7.53
C LEU A 99 -9.48 -11.90 7.99
N ASP A 100 -8.92 -12.27 9.13
CA ASP A 100 -7.72 -11.66 9.67
C ASP A 100 -6.70 -12.75 10.03
N LEU A 101 -5.64 -12.84 9.23
CA LEU A 101 -4.56 -13.81 9.42
C LEU A 101 -3.38 -13.23 10.21
N SER A 102 -3.45 -11.96 10.65
CA SER A 102 -2.37 -11.33 11.42
C SER A 102 -2.27 -11.86 12.85
N ARG A 103 -3.35 -12.43 13.39
CA ARG A 103 -3.45 -12.96 14.77
C ARG A 103 -2.80 -14.33 14.97
N ASN A 104 -1.84 -14.68 14.10
CA ASN A 104 -0.97 -15.85 14.22
C ASN A 104 -1.68 -17.22 14.30
N PRO A 105 -2.61 -17.56 13.38
CA PRO A 105 -3.15 -18.91 13.29
C PRO A 105 -2.06 -19.91 12.83
N SER A 106 -2.21 -21.20 13.18
CA SER A 106 -1.31 -22.27 12.71
C SER A 106 -1.15 -22.24 11.18
N LEU A 107 0.04 -22.61 10.67
CA LEU A 107 0.32 -22.66 9.23
C LEU A 107 -0.75 -23.45 8.44
N GLU A 108 -1.25 -24.56 9.01
CA GLU A 108 -2.31 -25.36 8.40
C GLU A 108 -3.58 -24.54 8.14
N LEU A 109 -4.01 -23.75 9.13
CA LEU A 109 -5.20 -22.92 9.04
C LEU A 109 -4.99 -21.72 8.09
N VAL A 110 -3.81 -21.11 8.12
CA VAL A 110 -3.41 -20.06 7.15
C VAL A 110 -3.52 -20.60 5.72
N LEU A 111 -2.90 -21.74 5.44
CA LEU A 111 -2.90 -22.35 4.11
C LEU A 111 -4.32 -22.75 3.69
N LYS A 112 -5.15 -23.26 4.61
CA LYS A 112 -6.55 -23.58 4.33
C LYS A 112 -7.33 -22.36 3.85
N TYR A 113 -7.30 -21.26 4.61
CA TYR A 113 -8.08 -20.06 4.26
C TYR A 113 -7.53 -19.36 3.01
N LEU A 114 -6.21 -19.30 2.84
CA LEU A 114 -5.60 -18.75 1.62
C LEU A 114 -5.90 -19.61 0.39
N PHE A 115 -6.00 -20.93 0.54
CA PHE A 115 -6.43 -21.82 -0.53
C PHE A 115 -7.87 -21.50 -0.95
N GLU A 116 -8.79 -21.45 0.01
CA GLU A 116 -10.19 -21.12 -0.23
C GLU A 116 -10.34 -19.75 -0.91
N ALA A 117 -9.64 -18.72 -0.41
CA ALA A 117 -9.59 -17.38 -1.01
C ALA A 117 -9.09 -17.42 -2.46
N SER A 118 -7.99 -18.13 -2.72
CA SER A 118 -7.41 -18.23 -4.06
C SER A 118 -8.32 -18.97 -5.05
N GLU A 119 -9.09 -19.97 -4.60
CA GLU A 119 -10.04 -20.68 -5.44
C GLU A 119 -11.24 -19.79 -5.80
N LEU A 120 -11.70 -18.90 -4.91
CA LEU A 120 -12.76 -17.93 -5.24
C LEU A 120 -12.32 -16.96 -6.35
N LEU A 121 -11.10 -16.42 -6.23
CA LEU A 121 -10.51 -15.58 -7.29
C LEU A 121 -10.26 -16.36 -8.58
N HIS A 122 -9.82 -17.62 -8.48
CA HIS A 122 -9.65 -18.47 -9.65
C HIS A 122 -10.96 -18.66 -10.43
N ILE A 123 -12.07 -18.84 -9.71
CA ILE A 123 -13.40 -19.04 -10.31
C ILE A 123 -13.86 -17.77 -11.03
N LEU A 124 -13.69 -16.59 -10.41
CA LEU A 124 -13.94 -15.30 -11.06
C LEU A 124 -13.14 -15.15 -12.36
N ASN A 125 -11.83 -15.36 -12.29
CA ASN A 125 -10.94 -15.17 -13.44
C ASN A 125 -11.28 -16.15 -14.58
N ASN A 126 -11.67 -17.39 -14.26
CA ASN A 126 -12.13 -18.36 -15.27
C ASN A 126 -13.41 -17.91 -16.01
N LYS A 127 -14.23 -17.07 -15.36
CA LYS A 127 -15.40 -16.43 -15.97
C LYS A 127 -15.06 -15.10 -16.66
N LYS A 128 -13.77 -14.77 -16.79
CA LYS A 128 -13.25 -13.50 -17.32
C LYS A 128 -13.69 -12.28 -16.51
N LEU A 129 -14.12 -12.48 -15.27
CA LEU A 129 -14.41 -11.43 -14.32
C LEU A 129 -13.17 -11.21 -13.44
N ILE A 130 -12.94 -9.97 -13.06
CA ILE A 130 -11.98 -9.62 -12.03
C ILE A 130 -12.73 -9.01 -10.85
N HIS A 131 -12.19 -9.13 -9.65
CA HIS A 131 -12.67 -8.40 -8.49
C HIS A 131 -12.27 -6.92 -8.58
N GLY A 132 -11.05 -6.64 -9.04
CA GLY A 132 -10.56 -5.28 -9.34
C GLY A 132 -10.15 -4.45 -8.12
N GLN A 133 -10.37 -4.95 -6.91
CA GLN A 133 -9.93 -4.31 -5.67
C GLN A 133 -9.85 -5.35 -4.54
N VAL A 134 -9.11 -6.44 -4.78
CA VAL A 134 -8.87 -7.44 -3.73
C VAL A 134 -8.04 -6.79 -2.62
N ASN A 135 -8.58 -6.77 -1.41
CA ASN A 135 -7.92 -6.26 -0.23
C ASN A 135 -8.34 -7.11 0.99
N PRO A 136 -7.78 -6.87 2.19
CA PRO A 136 -8.11 -7.67 3.35
C PRO A 136 -9.60 -7.66 3.76
N GLU A 137 -10.39 -6.61 3.41
CA GLU A 137 -11.84 -6.57 3.66
C GLU A 137 -12.64 -7.41 2.65
N SER A 138 -12.05 -7.79 1.52
CA SER A 138 -12.74 -8.57 0.49
C SER A 138 -13.08 -9.98 0.98
N PHE A 139 -12.31 -10.53 1.92
CA PHE A 139 -12.47 -11.89 2.40
C PHE A 139 -13.20 -11.94 3.74
N ILE A 140 -14.30 -12.69 3.78
CA ILE A 140 -15.15 -12.85 4.96
C ILE A 140 -15.09 -14.29 5.44
N LEU A 141 -14.86 -14.48 6.74
CA LEU A 141 -14.86 -15.77 7.40
C LEU A 141 -16.21 -16.00 8.09
N LYS A 142 -16.89 -17.08 7.71
CA LYS A 142 -18.09 -17.56 8.39
C LYS A 142 -18.10 -19.07 8.43
N ASP A 143 -18.44 -19.65 9.58
CA ASP A 143 -18.56 -21.10 9.76
C ASP A 143 -17.31 -21.86 9.24
N ASN A 144 -16.12 -21.33 9.53
CA ASN A 144 -14.83 -21.84 9.06
C ASN A 144 -14.68 -21.91 7.53
N LYS A 145 -15.41 -21.08 6.78
CA LYS A 145 -15.32 -20.99 5.33
C LYS A 145 -15.09 -19.55 4.89
N VAL A 146 -14.25 -19.38 3.86
CA VAL A 146 -13.96 -18.08 3.27
C VAL A 146 -15.01 -17.74 2.20
N TYR A 147 -15.43 -16.49 2.22
CA TYR A 147 -16.30 -15.86 1.24
C TYR A 147 -15.63 -14.62 0.66
N LEU A 148 -15.98 -14.26 -0.56
CA LEU A 148 -15.46 -13.11 -1.30
C LEU A 148 -16.58 -12.10 -1.52
N SER A 149 -16.32 -10.85 -1.13
CA SER A 149 -17.24 -9.71 -1.14
C SER A 149 -16.50 -8.42 -1.49
N GLY A 150 -17.21 -7.29 -1.61
CA GLY A 150 -16.58 -5.99 -1.87
C GLY A 150 -16.39 -5.67 -3.35
N PHE A 151 -17.28 -6.18 -4.21
CA PHE A 151 -17.30 -5.88 -5.64
C PHE A 151 -17.69 -4.42 -5.94
N GLY A 152 -17.57 -4.00 -7.21
CA GLY A 152 -18.06 -2.70 -7.68
C GLY A 152 -17.01 -1.82 -8.35
N TYR A 153 -15.73 -2.00 -8.00
CA TYR A 153 -14.65 -1.22 -8.60
C TYR A 153 -14.25 -1.69 -10.00
N ALA A 154 -14.28 -3.00 -10.25
CA ALA A 154 -13.81 -3.59 -11.51
C ALA A 154 -14.36 -2.90 -12.78
N PRO A 155 -15.68 -2.62 -12.94
CA PRO A 155 -16.19 -1.96 -14.14
C PRO A 155 -15.56 -0.59 -14.39
N PHE A 156 -15.44 0.24 -13.35
CA PHE A 156 -14.89 1.59 -13.47
C PHE A 156 -13.37 1.57 -13.62
N LEU A 157 -12.70 0.65 -12.94
CA LEU A 157 -11.26 0.45 -13.07
C LEU A 157 -10.89 0.06 -14.52
N MET A 158 -11.61 -0.86 -15.13
CA MET A 158 -11.34 -1.31 -16.50
C MET A 158 -11.56 -0.21 -17.55
N GLN A 159 -12.32 0.83 -17.20
CA GLN A 159 -12.56 2.02 -18.01
C GLN A 159 -11.56 3.14 -17.73
N GLY A 160 -10.60 2.93 -16.81
CA GLY A 160 -9.60 3.93 -16.46
C GLY A 160 -10.16 5.10 -15.65
N ASN A 161 -11.26 4.88 -14.91
CA ASN A 161 -11.85 5.91 -14.06
C ASN A 161 -10.86 6.32 -12.96
N LYS A 162 -10.54 7.62 -12.89
CA LYS A 162 -9.51 8.14 -11.99
C LYS A 162 -9.85 7.93 -10.52
N ASP A 163 -11.11 8.11 -10.13
CA ASP A 163 -11.54 7.92 -8.74
C ASP A 163 -11.48 6.42 -8.37
N ALA A 164 -11.78 5.52 -9.31
CA ALA A 164 -11.60 4.07 -9.10
C ALA A 164 -10.13 3.70 -8.90
N ILE A 165 -9.23 4.26 -9.72
CA ILE A 165 -7.79 4.04 -9.62
C ILE A 165 -7.25 4.56 -8.28
N GLU A 166 -7.64 5.78 -7.90
CA GLU A 166 -7.24 6.41 -6.64
C GLU A 166 -7.73 5.61 -5.42
N ASP A 167 -8.98 5.15 -5.44
CA ASP A 167 -9.56 4.35 -4.36
C ASP A 167 -8.93 2.95 -4.21
N CYS A 168 -8.42 2.35 -5.30
CA CYS A 168 -7.74 1.05 -5.23
C CYS A 168 -6.36 1.15 -4.56
N GLY A 169 -5.74 2.34 -4.62
CA GLY A 169 -4.50 2.67 -3.92
C GLY A 169 -3.42 1.62 -4.13
N ASP A 170 -2.89 1.10 -3.03
CA ASP A 170 -1.74 0.20 -3.04
C ASP A 170 -2.04 -1.23 -3.48
N PHE A 171 -3.32 -1.61 -3.50
CA PHE A 171 -3.75 -2.92 -3.99
C PHE A 171 -3.87 -2.94 -5.51
N LEU A 172 -3.71 -1.79 -6.17
CA LEU A 172 -3.64 -1.70 -7.62
C LEU A 172 -2.20 -1.84 -8.11
N PRO A 173 -1.96 -2.62 -9.17
CA PRO A 173 -0.68 -2.58 -9.86
C PRO A 173 -0.28 -1.16 -10.29
N PRO A 174 0.95 -0.70 -9.99
CA PRO A 174 1.35 0.69 -10.20
C PRO A 174 1.41 1.10 -11.68
N GLU A 175 1.45 0.14 -12.61
CA GLU A 175 1.41 0.43 -14.04
C GLU A 175 0.01 0.81 -14.55
N ILE A 176 -1.05 0.64 -13.74
CA ILE A 176 -2.42 0.92 -14.15
C ILE A 176 -2.74 2.39 -13.91
N THR A 177 -2.76 3.17 -14.98
CA THR A 177 -3.05 4.60 -14.97
C THR A 177 -4.25 4.98 -15.82
N ASP A 178 -4.72 4.07 -16.67
CA ASP A 178 -5.80 4.27 -17.63
C ASP A 178 -6.45 2.93 -18.06
N ALA A 179 -7.43 3.02 -18.95
CA ALA A 179 -8.12 1.84 -19.47
C ALA A 179 -7.19 0.88 -20.24
N ASN A 180 -6.20 1.40 -20.97
CA ASN A 180 -5.31 0.57 -21.80
C ASN A 180 -4.39 -0.29 -20.93
N SER A 181 -3.78 0.32 -19.94
CA SER A 181 -2.95 -0.35 -18.94
C SER A 181 -3.77 -1.34 -18.10
N ALA A 182 -4.99 -0.98 -17.67
CA ALA A 182 -5.90 -1.90 -16.99
C ALA A 182 -6.22 -3.14 -17.85
N ASN A 183 -6.54 -2.94 -19.13
CA ASN A 183 -6.83 -4.03 -20.07
C ASN A 183 -5.61 -4.92 -20.33
N LYS A 184 -4.40 -4.35 -20.43
CA LYS A 184 -3.16 -5.11 -20.58
C LYS A 184 -2.86 -5.98 -19.36
N SER A 185 -3.18 -5.49 -18.16
CA SER A 185 -2.93 -6.19 -16.89
C SER A 185 -4.11 -7.05 -16.41
N ARG A 186 -5.25 -7.07 -17.12
CA ARG A 186 -6.54 -7.65 -16.69
C ARG A 186 -6.42 -8.99 -15.96
N ASP A 187 -5.69 -9.93 -16.55
CA ASP A 187 -5.59 -11.30 -16.02
C ASP A 187 -4.75 -11.42 -14.73
N THR A 188 -4.10 -10.33 -14.32
CA THR A 188 -3.13 -10.29 -13.22
C THR A 188 -3.37 -9.19 -12.20
N ILE A 189 -4.45 -8.40 -12.34
CA ILE A 189 -4.82 -7.36 -11.36
C ILE A 189 -5.09 -8.01 -10.00
N ASP A 190 -5.96 -9.01 -9.98
CA ASP A 190 -6.30 -9.73 -8.74
C ASP A 190 -5.11 -10.55 -8.21
N THR A 191 -4.17 -10.97 -9.07
CA THR A 191 -2.91 -11.60 -8.66
C THR A 191 -2.10 -10.68 -7.76
N TYR A 192 -1.86 -9.45 -8.25
CA TYR A 192 -1.11 -8.43 -7.54
C TYR A 192 -1.81 -8.06 -6.23
N ALA A 193 -3.11 -7.78 -6.32
CA ALA A 193 -3.93 -7.34 -5.21
C ALA A 193 -4.03 -8.42 -4.11
N PHE A 194 -4.14 -9.70 -4.48
CA PHE A 194 -4.12 -10.81 -3.55
C PHE A 194 -2.76 -10.98 -2.86
N ALA A 195 -1.66 -10.79 -3.59
CA ALA A 195 -0.33 -10.82 -2.99
C ALA A 195 -0.12 -9.69 -1.97
N LYS A 196 -0.54 -8.46 -2.30
CA LYS A 196 -0.55 -7.32 -1.37
C LYS A 196 -1.43 -7.60 -0.14
N THR A 197 -2.57 -8.26 -0.33
CA THR A 197 -3.46 -8.68 0.77
C THR A 197 -2.80 -9.68 1.70
N ILE A 198 -2.04 -10.64 1.18
CA ILE A 198 -1.30 -11.60 2.01
C ILE A 198 -0.16 -10.93 2.75
N ALA A 199 0.60 -10.05 2.09
CA ALA A 199 1.67 -9.28 2.73
C ALA A 199 1.16 -8.38 3.85
N TYR A 200 -0.07 -7.87 3.74
CA TYR A 200 -0.72 -7.14 4.83
C TYR A 200 -0.84 -8.01 6.10
N TRP A 201 -1.18 -9.30 5.97
CA TRP A 201 -1.30 -10.20 7.13
C TRP A 201 0.03 -10.83 7.55
N CYS A 202 0.94 -11.07 6.61
CA CYS A 202 2.23 -11.71 6.82
C CYS A 202 3.36 -10.90 6.17
N PRO A 203 3.84 -9.82 6.80
CA PRO A 203 4.83 -8.91 6.19
C PRO A 203 6.14 -9.59 5.77
N ASN A 204 6.55 -10.66 6.46
CA ASN A 204 7.77 -11.41 6.15
C ASN A 204 7.74 -12.06 4.76
N ILE A 205 6.55 -12.28 4.17
CA ILE A 205 6.42 -12.83 2.82
C ILE A 205 6.99 -11.90 1.74
N CYS A 206 7.16 -10.60 2.03
CA CYS A 206 7.57 -9.59 1.04
C CYS A 206 8.96 -9.83 0.44
N SER A 207 9.84 -10.56 1.14
CA SER A 207 11.18 -10.92 0.64
C SER A 207 11.19 -12.20 -0.22
N SER A 208 10.08 -12.95 -0.24
CA SER A 208 10.00 -14.21 -0.99
C SER A 208 9.98 -13.99 -2.50
N SER A 209 10.58 -14.92 -3.25
CA SER A 209 10.52 -14.94 -4.72
C SER A 209 9.07 -14.97 -5.23
N TRP A 210 8.17 -15.62 -4.48
CA TRP A 210 6.73 -15.63 -4.74
C TRP A 210 6.14 -14.21 -4.75
N TYR A 211 6.39 -13.42 -3.70
CA TYR A 211 5.83 -12.08 -3.59
C TYR A 211 6.37 -11.19 -4.70
N LEU A 212 7.68 -11.23 -4.92
CA LEU A 212 8.37 -10.46 -5.97
C LEU A 212 7.83 -10.76 -7.37
N GLN A 213 7.50 -12.02 -7.65
CA GLN A 213 6.88 -12.40 -8.92
C GLN A 213 5.43 -11.94 -9.00
N ALA A 214 4.65 -12.11 -7.94
CA ALA A 214 3.23 -11.74 -7.92
C ALA A 214 3.02 -10.23 -8.02
N THR A 215 3.94 -9.42 -7.47
CA THR A 215 3.88 -7.96 -7.49
C THR A 215 4.80 -7.32 -8.54
N ASN A 216 5.28 -8.08 -9.52
CA ASN A 216 6.19 -7.56 -10.54
C ASN A 216 5.55 -6.41 -11.35
N PRO A 217 6.21 -5.26 -11.57
CA PRO A 217 5.65 -4.16 -12.36
C PRO A 217 5.33 -4.53 -13.82
N ASP A 218 6.00 -5.53 -14.39
CA ASP A 218 5.62 -6.09 -15.69
C ASP A 218 4.54 -7.18 -15.50
N PRO A 219 3.29 -6.95 -15.95
CA PRO A 219 2.22 -7.94 -15.82
C PRO A 219 2.52 -9.25 -16.56
N SER A 220 3.43 -9.25 -17.54
CA SER A 220 3.83 -10.47 -18.25
C SER A 220 4.59 -11.47 -17.37
N GLN A 221 5.24 -10.97 -16.32
CA GLN A 221 6.05 -11.75 -15.38
C GLN A 221 5.24 -12.28 -14.18
N ARG A 222 4.03 -11.73 -13.95
CA ARG A 222 3.15 -12.17 -12.86
C ARG A 222 2.54 -13.54 -13.11
N PHE A 223 2.08 -14.17 -12.04
CA PHE A 223 1.28 -15.38 -12.15
C PHE A 223 -0.04 -15.10 -12.87
N LYS A 224 -0.22 -15.69 -14.05
CA LYS A 224 -1.46 -15.58 -14.85
C LYS A 224 -2.60 -16.46 -14.35
N ARG A 225 -2.31 -17.42 -13.46
CA ARG A 225 -3.29 -18.37 -12.92
C ARG A 225 -3.20 -18.41 -11.41
N MET A 226 -4.32 -18.17 -10.73
CA MET A 226 -4.41 -18.20 -9.26
C MET A 226 -3.92 -19.51 -8.65
N ARG A 227 -4.17 -20.65 -9.29
CA ARG A 227 -3.68 -21.95 -8.80
C ARG A 227 -2.16 -22.03 -8.77
N ASN A 228 -1.49 -21.53 -9.80
CA ASN A 228 -0.02 -21.53 -9.84
C ASN A 228 0.53 -20.58 -8.76
N LEU A 229 -0.09 -19.40 -8.62
CA LEU A 229 0.23 -18.46 -7.56
C LEU A 229 0.12 -19.11 -6.17
N PHE A 230 -0.95 -19.86 -5.91
CA PHE A 230 -1.16 -20.49 -4.61
C PHE A 230 -0.15 -21.61 -4.32
N GLN A 231 0.25 -22.41 -5.31
CA GLN A 231 1.26 -23.45 -5.10
C GLN A 231 2.61 -22.87 -4.69
N GLU A 232 3.04 -21.78 -5.33
CA GLU A 232 4.28 -21.10 -4.96
C GLU A 232 4.15 -20.35 -3.62
N LEU A 233 2.98 -19.77 -3.32
CA LEU A 233 2.69 -19.18 -2.00
C LEU A 233 2.85 -20.21 -0.88
N LYS A 234 2.30 -21.42 -1.08
CA LYS A 234 2.36 -22.49 -0.09
C LYS A 234 3.81 -22.84 0.26
N LYS A 235 4.70 -22.88 -0.74
CA LYS A 235 6.14 -23.11 -0.52
C LYS A 235 6.74 -21.96 0.29
N ALA A 236 6.56 -20.73 -0.16
CA ALA A 236 7.11 -19.54 0.49
C ALA A 236 6.67 -19.42 1.97
N LEU A 237 5.40 -19.69 2.27
CA LEU A 237 4.93 -19.71 3.66
C LEU A 237 5.51 -20.89 4.45
N THR A 238 5.67 -22.07 3.85
CA THR A 238 6.28 -23.22 4.55
C THR A 238 7.72 -22.91 4.96
N ASP A 239 8.48 -22.24 4.08
CA ASP A 239 9.87 -21.86 4.36
C ASP A 239 9.94 -20.85 5.53
N ILE A 240 9.14 -19.78 5.49
CA ILE A 240 9.08 -18.75 6.55
C ILE A 240 8.68 -19.33 7.91
N PHE A 241 7.71 -20.24 7.93
CA PHE A 241 7.26 -20.89 9.16
C PHE A 241 8.24 -21.97 9.65
N SER A 242 9.14 -22.45 8.79
CA SER A 242 10.20 -23.39 9.18
C SER A 242 11.40 -22.65 9.79
N ASP A 243 11.77 -21.49 9.25
CA ASP A 243 12.86 -20.66 9.78
C ASP A 243 12.55 -20.13 11.20
N THR A 244 11.29 -19.78 11.46
CA THR A 244 10.84 -19.38 12.81
C THR A 244 10.84 -20.53 13.83
N ALA A 245 10.80 -21.79 13.40
CA ALA A 245 10.93 -22.96 14.29
C ALA A 245 12.40 -23.30 14.60
N ALA A 246 13.34 -22.86 13.74
CA ALA A 246 14.77 -23.02 13.94
C ALA A 246 15.33 -22.07 15.03
N GLU A 247 14.72 -20.89 15.20
CA GLU A 247 15.11 -19.94 16.26
C GLU A 247 14.65 -20.35 17.68
N VAL A 248 13.65 -21.25 17.80
CA VAL A 248 13.13 -21.71 19.10
C VAL A 248 13.79 -23.02 19.57
N ASN A 249 14.47 -23.75 18.68
CA ASN A 249 15.16 -25.00 18.99
C ASN A 249 16.69 -24.86 18.86
N ALA A 250 17.28 -23.94 19.62
CA ALA A 250 18.67 -24.12 20.04
C ALA A 250 18.70 -25.24 21.09
N PRO A 251 19.36 -26.39 20.86
CA PRO A 251 19.48 -27.42 21.87
C PRO A 251 20.40 -26.91 22.98
N SER A 252 19.82 -26.43 24.07
CA SER A 252 20.50 -26.32 25.35
C SER A 252 20.61 -27.71 25.96
N ASN A 253 21.78 -28.35 25.84
CA ASN A 253 22.27 -29.32 26.83
C ASN A 253 23.78 -29.58 26.69
N PRO A 254 24.45 -30.12 27.73
CA PRO A 254 25.42 -29.40 28.52
C PRO A 254 26.86 -29.75 28.16
N ILE A 255 27.78 -28.86 28.53
CA ILE A 255 29.23 -29.05 28.43
C ILE A 255 29.63 -30.23 29.33
N GLU A 256 30.01 -31.36 28.71
CA GLU A 256 30.87 -32.38 29.32
C GLU A 256 32.30 -32.13 28.83
N ILE A 257 33.21 -31.89 29.77
CA ILE A 257 34.66 -31.79 29.54
C ILE A 257 35.23 -33.20 29.67
N PRO A 258 35.95 -33.74 28.68
CA PRO A 258 36.98 -34.73 28.92
C PRO A 258 38.35 -34.07 28.77
N GLU A 259 39.07 -34.01 29.89
CA GLU A 259 40.50 -33.76 29.92
C GLU A 259 41.24 -34.88 29.18
N THR A 260 41.98 -34.55 28.12
CA THR A 260 43.13 -35.36 27.69
C THR A 260 44.24 -34.48 27.11
N GLU A 261 45.19 -34.18 28.00
CA GLU A 261 46.65 -34.13 27.80
C GLU A 261 47.18 -34.13 26.35
N ILE A 262 47.59 -32.95 25.85
CA ILE A 262 48.52 -32.84 24.71
C ILE A 262 49.91 -32.53 25.25
N LYS A 263 50.79 -33.53 25.17
CA LYS A 263 52.23 -33.41 25.43
C LYS A 263 52.89 -32.55 24.35
N ARG A 264 53.79 -31.70 24.83
CA ARG A 264 54.65 -30.79 24.04
C ARG A 264 55.61 -31.58 23.14
N GLU A 265 55.95 -30.91 22.05
CA GLU A 265 56.93 -31.15 20.97
C GLU A 265 58.14 -32.06 21.25
N PRO A 266 58.78 -32.49 20.14
CA PRO A 266 60.14 -32.00 19.91
C PRO A 266 60.31 -31.29 18.55
N GLU A 267 61.01 -30.17 18.58
CA GLU A 267 61.44 -29.36 17.43
C GLU A 267 62.40 -30.10 16.47
N SER A 268 62.33 -29.76 15.18
CA SER A 268 63.50 -29.53 14.32
C SER A 268 63.10 -29.05 12.91
N SER A 269 63.20 -27.75 12.62
CA SER A 269 63.73 -27.24 11.35
C SER A 269 64.14 -25.77 11.47
N GLY A 270 65.26 -25.39 10.85
CA GLY A 270 65.96 -24.12 11.05
C GLY A 270 65.12 -22.86 10.85
N GLY A 271 65.26 -21.91 11.77
CA GLY A 271 64.53 -20.65 11.78
C GLY A 271 64.88 -19.73 10.60
N LEU A 272 63.96 -19.62 9.64
CA LEU A 272 63.94 -18.55 8.67
C LEU A 272 63.51 -17.25 9.37
N LYS A 273 64.40 -16.24 9.42
CA LYS A 273 64.05 -14.93 9.98
C LYS A 273 63.09 -14.20 9.02
N PRO A 274 61.96 -13.66 9.49
CA PRO A 274 61.08 -12.86 8.65
C PRO A 274 61.81 -11.60 8.15
N LYS A 275 61.76 -11.34 6.84
CA LYS A 275 62.50 -10.27 6.14
C LYS A 275 61.58 -9.24 5.48
N TYR A 276 60.43 -9.67 4.95
CA TYR A 276 59.51 -8.81 4.20
C TYR A 276 58.11 -8.76 4.82
N ILE A 277 57.39 -7.68 4.54
CA ILE A 277 56.04 -7.43 5.05
C ILE A 277 55.04 -7.47 3.89
N LEU A 278 53.94 -8.20 4.08
CA LEU A 278 52.74 -8.13 3.26
C LEU A 278 51.68 -7.34 4.03
N GLU A 279 51.45 -6.10 3.61
CA GLU A 279 50.44 -5.19 4.14
C GLU A 279 49.16 -5.29 3.30
N ILE A 280 48.01 -5.45 3.96
CA ILE A 280 46.71 -5.58 3.31
C ILE A 280 45.76 -4.56 3.93
N GLU A 281 45.20 -3.69 3.10
CA GLU A 281 44.16 -2.73 3.48
C GLU A 281 42.80 -3.14 2.87
N LEU A 282 41.72 -2.69 3.50
CA LEU A 282 40.36 -2.84 2.95
C LEU A 282 39.84 -1.48 2.52
N ASP A 283 39.18 -1.42 1.38
CA ASP A 283 38.44 -0.23 0.95
C ASP A 283 37.01 -0.61 0.53
N PRO A 284 35.97 -0.25 1.33
CA PRO A 284 36.06 0.41 2.63
C PRO A 284 36.40 -0.58 3.79
N PRO A 285 36.91 -0.08 4.94
CA PRO A 285 37.36 -0.93 6.07
C PRO A 285 36.32 -1.88 6.66
N GLU A 286 35.04 -1.51 6.59
CA GLU A 286 33.90 -2.25 7.13
C GLU A 286 33.34 -3.33 6.18
N ALA A 287 33.85 -3.42 4.95
CA ALA A 287 33.22 -4.23 3.89
C ALA A 287 33.54 -5.72 3.95
N GLY A 288 34.51 -6.15 4.76
CA GLY A 288 34.91 -7.55 4.79
C GLY A 288 36.03 -7.89 5.77
N LYS A 289 36.65 -9.04 5.52
CA LYS A 289 37.83 -9.56 6.23
C LYS A 289 38.84 -10.11 5.23
N VAL A 290 40.12 -9.90 5.51
CA VAL A 290 41.25 -10.43 4.74
C VAL A 290 42.15 -11.33 5.59
N GLU A 291 42.67 -12.40 5.00
CA GLU A 291 43.61 -13.35 5.60
C GLU A 291 44.90 -13.41 4.77
N GLY A 292 46.05 -13.69 5.40
CA GLY A 292 47.33 -13.82 4.72
C GLY A 292 48.29 -12.63 4.85
N GLY A 293 47.88 -11.52 5.46
CA GLY A 293 48.79 -10.42 5.82
C GLY A 293 49.79 -10.81 6.92
N GLY A 294 50.97 -10.19 6.93
CA GLY A 294 51.98 -10.47 7.97
C GLY A 294 53.44 -10.30 7.55
N LYS A 295 54.34 -10.83 8.37
CA LYS A 295 55.80 -10.82 8.11
C LYS A 295 56.27 -12.20 7.68
N TYR A 296 57.01 -12.26 6.58
CA TYR A 296 57.42 -13.52 5.95
C TYR A 296 58.91 -13.55 5.65
N ALA A 297 59.47 -14.76 5.63
CA ALA A 297 60.80 -14.99 5.08
C ALA A 297 60.78 -14.86 3.54
N GLU A 298 61.91 -14.51 2.96
CA GLU A 298 62.10 -14.40 1.51
C GLU A 298 61.79 -15.72 0.79
N GLY A 299 61.06 -15.64 -0.32
CA GLY A 299 60.64 -16.78 -1.14
C GLY A 299 59.48 -17.60 -0.55
N ARG A 300 58.87 -17.18 0.57
CA ARG A 300 57.74 -17.91 1.15
C ARG A 300 56.50 -17.76 0.29
N GLN A 301 55.84 -18.88 0.00
CA GLN A 301 54.51 -18.89 -0.62
C GLN A 301 53.43 -18.66 0.45
N VAL A 302 52.53 -17.71 0.20
CA VAL A 302 51.44 -17.27 1.08
C VAL A 302 50.15 -17.26 0.29
N ASN A 303 49.11 -17.89 0.82
CA ASN A 303 47.76 -17.76 0.30
C ASN A 303 47.07 -16.58 0.99
N VAL A 304 46.56 -15.63 0.20
CA VAL A 304 45.82 -14.46 0.66
C VAL A 304 44.36 -14.60 0.21
N LYS A 305 43.43 -14.32 1.12
CA LYS A 305 42.00 -14.49 0.86
C LYS A 305 41.19 -13.31 1.38
N ALA A 306 40.31 -12.78 0.54
CA ALA A 306 39.31 -11.78 0.89
C ALA A 306 37.93 -12.43 1.05
N THR A 307 37.21 -12.04 2.10
CA THR A 307 35.82 -12.44 2.36
C THR A 307 35.00 -11.17 2.56
N ALA A 308 33.94 -10.98 1.76
CA ALA A 308 33.02 -9.86 1.94
C ALA A 308 32.06 -10.10 3.12
N PHE A 309 31.67 -9.04 3.81
CA PHE A 309 30.58 -9.07 4.80
C PHE A 309 29.21 -8.91 4.13
N PRO A 310 28.10 -9.18 4.84
CA PRO A 310 26.76 -8.97 4.30
C PRO A 310 26.57 -7.55 3.75
N ASP A 311 25.79 -7.43 2.66
CA ASP A 311 25.57 -6.20 1.89
C ASP A 311 26.79 -5.69 1.10
N TRP A 312 27.88 -6.45 1.00
CA TRP A 312 29.08 -6.10 0.22
C TRP A 312 29.49 -7.20 -0.75
N GLU A 313 30.11 -6.80 -1.85
CA GLU A 313 30.70 -7.67 -2.86
C GLU A 313 32.18 -7.34 -3.03
N PHE A 314 33.04 -8.36 -3.09
CA PHE A 314 34.45 -8.18 -3.41
C PHE A 314 34.60 -7.95 -4.91
N ILE A 315 35.22 -6.84 -5.31
CA ILE A 315 35.35 -6.46 -6.71
C ILE A 315 36.77 -6.63 -7.26
N GLY A 316 37.79 -6.77 -6.40
CA GLY A 316 39.16 -7.05 -6.81
C GLY A 316 40.23 -6.60 -5.81
N TRP A 317 41.46 -7.00 -6.10
CA TRP A 317 42.67 -6.50 -5.45
C TRP A 317 43.25 -5.34 -6.25
N ASP A 318 43.82 -4.36 -5.54
CA ASP A 318 44.51 -3.19 -6.11
C ASP A 318 45.83 -2.93 -5.35
N GLY A 319 46.63 -1.97 -5.80
CA GLY A 319 47.94 -1.63 -5.24
C GLY A 319 49.08 -2.30 -6.00
N ASP A 320 50.01 -2.95 -5.30
CA ASP A 320 51.16 -3.61 -5.93
C ASP A 320 50.76 -4.83 -6.80
N ILE A 321 49.55 -5.37 -6.59
CA ILE A 321 49.00 -6.51 -7.32
C ILE A 321 47.54 -6.20 -7.65
N VAL A 322 47.20 -6.31 -8.93
CA VAL A 322 45.83 -6.13 -9.44
C VAL A 322 45.32 -7.48 -9.90
N GLU A 323 44.28 -7.97 -9.25
CA GLU A 323 43.70 -9.29 -9.54
C GLU A 323 42.21 -9.31 -9.22
N SER A 324 41.44 -10.09 -9.96
CA SER A 324 39.98 -10.16 -9.80
C SER A 324 39.52 -11.29 -8.87
N ASN A 325 40.35 -12.32 -8.71
CA ASN A 325 40.05 -13.46 -7.85
C ASN A 325 40.18 -13.09 -6.37
N ASN A 326 39.19 -13.47 -5.55
CA ASN A 326 39.19 -13.21 -4.10
C ASN A 326 40.22 -14.03 -3.30
N SER A 327 40.94 -14.94 -3.95
CA SER A 327 42.04 -15.72 -3.39
C SER A 327 43.24 -15.64 -4.34
N LEU A 328 44.43 -15.41 -3.78
CA LEU A 328 45.68 -15.31 -4.54
C LEU A 328 46.83 -16.00 -3.81
N ASP A 329 47.71 -16.65 -4.56
CA ASP A 329 48.94 -17.26 -4.04
C ASP A 329 50.14 -16.36 -4.39
N LEU A 330 50.86 -15.88 -3.38
CA LEU A 330 52.00 -14.98 -3.54
C LEU A 330 53.29 -15.62 -3.08
N VAL A 331 54.36 -15.37 -3.82
CA VAL A 331 55.73 -15.62 -3.36
C VAL A 331 56.28 -14.29 -2.83
N ILE A 332 56.64 -14.24 -1.55
CA ILE A 332 57.09 -13.00 -0.89
C ILE A 332 58.61 -12.84 -1.06
N ASP A 333 59.03 -12.03 -2.03
CA ASP A 333 60.44 -11.69 -2.30
C ASP A 333 60.78 -10.21 -2.05
N LYS A 334 59.78 -9.39 -1.72
CA LYS A 334 59.88 -7.98 -1.34
C LYS A 334 58.72 -7.58 -0.44
N ASN A 335 58.74 -6.36 0.08
CA ASN A 335 57.56 -5.77 0.73
C ASN A 335 56.46 -5.54 -0.31
N ILE A 336 55.23 -5.91 0.01
CA ILE A 336 54.06 -5.82 -0.87
C ILE A 336 52.93 -5.14 -0.10
N LYS A 337 52.27 -4.17 -0.73
CA LYS A 337 51.06 -3.53 -0.24
C LYS A 337 49.91 -3.72 -1.23
N ILE A 338 48.83 -4.35 -0.79
CA ILE A 338 47.63 -4.58 -1.60
C ILE A 338 46.38 -4.09 -0.87
N ILE A 339 45.35 -3.74 -1.65
CA ILE A 339 44.07 -3.23 -1.16
C ILE A 339 42.97 -4.18 -1.65
N ALA A 340 42.19 -4.74 -0.73
CA ALA A 340 40.96 -5.47 -1.06
C ALA A 340 39.84 -4.45 -1.30
N ARG A 341 39.35 -4.38 -2.54
CA ARG A 341 38.30 -3.46 -2.96
C ARG A 341 36.95 -4.16 -2.86
N TYR A 342 35.98 -3.46 -2.28
CA TYR A 342 34.61 -3.93 -2.16
C TYR A 342 33.63 -2.87 -2.66
N GLU A 343 32.49 -3.31 -3.16
CA GLU A 343 31.35 -2.46 -3.50
C GLU A 343 30.14 -2.86 -2.66
N LYS A 344 29.35 -1.87 -2.25
CA LYS A 344 28.12 -2.13 -1.51
C LYS A 344 27.08 -2.67 -2.48
N ILE A 345 26.53 -3.85 -2.18
CA ILE A 345 25.46 -4.44 -3.00
C ILE A 345 24.24 -3.50 -2.91
N PRO A 346 23.76 -2.93 -4.03
CA PRO A 346 22.60 -2.06 -4.01
C PRO A 346 21.40 -2.83 -3.45
N LYS A 347 20.80 -2.34 -2.36
CA LYS A 347 19.55 -2.92 -1.84
C LYS A 347 18.47 -2.68 -2.91
N PRO A 348 17.87 -3.72 -3.49
CA PRO A 348 16.84 -3.52 -4.50
C PRO A 348 15.51 -3.06 -3.87
N PHE A 349 15.40 -3.07 -2.54
CA PHE A 349 14.17 -2.84 -1.79
C PHE A 349 14.41 -1.99 -0.54
N GLY A 350 13.39 -1.20 -0.18
CA GLY A 350 13.28 -0.46 1.08
C GLY A 350 11.98 -0.84 1.79
N SER A 351 11.91 -0.56 3.09
CA SER A 351 10.77 -0.88 3.94
C SER A 351 9.96 0.38 4.27
N ILE A 352 8.64 0.27 4.25
CA ILE A 352 7.73 1.28 4.79
C ILE A 352 7.15 0.72 6.09
N GLN A 353 7.36 1.42 7.19
CA GLN A 353 6.74 1.13 8.48
C GLN A 353 5.66 2.14 8.75
N ILE A 354 4.47 1.69 9.15
CA ILE A 354 3.35 2.55 9.51
C ILE A 354 2.95 2.29 10.96
N GLU A 355 3.04 3.33 11.79
CA GLU A 355 2.53 3.33 13.16
C GLU A 355 1.15 4.01 13.21
N ILE A 356 0.28 3.54 14.10
CA ILE A 356 -1.04 4.15 14.33
C ILE A 356 -0.97 4.97 15.62
N PHE A 357 -1.40 6.22 15.55
CA PHE A 357 -1.51 7.10 16.72
C PHE A 357 -2.90 7.73 16.81
N PRO A 358 -3.51 7.83 18.00
CA PRO A 358 -3.04 7.25 19.25
C PRO A 358 -3.26 5.72 19.26
N ILE A 359 -2.55 4.99 20.14
CA ILE A 359 -2.52 3.52 20.08
C ILE A 359 -3.89 2.88 20.35
N GLU A 360 -4.77 3.57 21.07
CA GLU A 360 -6.14 3.16 21.32
C GLU A 360 -6.98 3.11 20.04
N ALA A 361 -6.56 3.82 18.98
CA ALA A 361 -7.21 3.76 17.68
C ALA A 361 -6.94 2.44 16.94
N GLN A 362 -5.89 1.69 17.32
CA GLN A 362 -5.38 0.54 16.56
C GLN A 362 -6.44 -0.58 16.34
N GLU A 363 -7.38 -0.74 17.26
CA GLU A 363 -8.49 -1.71 17.10
C GLU A 363 -9.63 -1.21 16.20
N PHE A 364 -9.68 0.09 15.93
CA PHE A 364 -10.77 0.75 15.22
C PHE A 364 -10.37 1.27 13.84
N VAL A 365 -9.09 1.23 13.49
CA VAL A 365 -8.55 1.82 12.28
C VAL A 365 -7.67 0.81 11.53
N LYS A 366 -7.34 1.13 10.29
CA LYS A 366 -6.56 0.25 9.42
C LYS A 366 -5.65 1.08 8.52
N VAL A 367 -4.46 0.57 8.23
CA VAL A 367 -3.48 1.23 7.35
C VAL A 367 -2.94 0.27 6.31
N SER A 368 -2.73 0.70 5.06
CA SER A 368 -2.02 -0.09 4.04
C SER A 368 -0.80 0.66 3.52
N GLY A 369 0.07 -0.08 2.81
CA GLY A 369 1.31 0.45 2.23
C GLY A 369 2.55 0.19 3.05
N ALA A 370 2.41 -0.38 4.25
CA ALA A 370 3.54 -0.93 4.99
C ALA A 370 4.15 -2.16 4.28
N GLY A 371 5.41 -2.47 4.57
CA GLY A 371 6.14 -3.61 4.03
C GLY A 371 7.31 -3.22 3.13
N ASN A 372 7.93 -4.21 2.48
CA ASN A 372 9.07 -3.99 1.59
C ASN A 372 8.60 -3.73 0.16
N HIS A 373 9.11 -2.67 -0.45
CA HIS A 373 8.84 -2.34 -1.85
C HIS A 373 10.13 -2.04 -2.57
N LYS A 374 10.10 -2.13 -3.90
CA LYS A 374 11.30 -1.93 -4.72
C LYS A 374 11.75 -0.46 -4.62
N ILE A 375 13.04 -0.23 -4.40
CA ILE A 375 13.58 1.14 -4.44
C ILE A 375 13.37 1.73 -5.83
N GLY A 376 12.94 3.00 -5.86
CA GLY A 376 12.58 3.74 -7.06
C GLY A 376 11.12 3.61 -7.49
N THR A 377 10.28 2.85 -6.78
CA THR A 377 8.83 2.80 -7.06
C THR A 377 8.03 3.81 -6.26
N LEU A 378 6.86 4.17 -6.77
CA LEU A 378 5.85 4.92 -6.04
C LEU A 378 4.95 3.95 -5.27
N VAL A 379 4.75 4.20 -3.97
CA VAL A 379 3.94 3.39 -3.07
C VAL A 379 2.84 4.27 -2.46
N ASN A 380 1.59 3.83 -2.52
CA ASN A 380 0.45 4.50 -1.90
C ASN A 380 0.20 3.98 -0.48
N ILE A 381 0.49 4.78 0.51
CA ILE A 381 0.04 4.50 1.88
C ILE A 381 -1.41 4.97 2.06
N ASN A 382 -2.21 4.19 2.77
CA ASN A 382 -3.62 4.49 3.01
C ASN A 382 -4.01 4.28 4.46
N ALA A 383 -5.00 5.03 4.94
CA ALA A 383 -5.52 4.95 6.29
C ALA A 383 -7.05 5.03 6.28
N TRP A 384 -7.70 4.13 7.01
CA TRP A 384 -9.15 4.03 7.12
C TRP A 384 -9.57 3.92 8.57
N SER A 385 -10.80 4.36 8.85
CA SER A 385 -11.48 4.07 10.11
C SER A 385 -12.59 3.06 9.87
N ASN A 386 -12.65 2.05 10.73
CA ASN A 386 -13.72 1.06 10.78
C ASN A 386 -14.76 1.43 11.85
N SER A 387 -14.65 2.62 12.45
CA SER A 387 -15.53 3.14 13.49
C SER A 387 -16.05 4.53 13.14
N ASP A 388 -17.30 4.81 13.50
CA ASP A 388 -17.87 6.16 13.39
C ASP A 388 -17.24 7.14 14.42
N THR A 389 -16.57 6.61 15.44
CA THR A 389 -15.95 7.40 16.51
C THR A 389 -14.56 7.89 16.19
N TRP A 390 -13.86 7.28 15.22
CA TRP A 390 -12.49 7.64 14.87
C TRP A 390 -12.44 8.18 13.45
N ARG A 391 -11.67 9.25 13.25
CA ARG A 391 -11.34 9.78 11.92
C ARG A 391 -9.85 9.95 11.74
N PHE A 392 -9.40 9.64 10.53
CA PHE A 392 -8.06 9.96 10.10
C PHE A 392 -7.85 11.48 10.13
N SER A 393 -6.73 11.91 10.70
CA SER A 393 -6.36 13.32 10.84
C SER A 393 -5.29 13.70 9.83
N ARG A 394 -4.14 13.01 9.85
CA ARG A 394 -3.01 13.28 8.95
C ARG A 394 -1.96 12.17 8.99
N TRP A 395 -1.05 12.22 8.03
CA TRP A 395 0.21 11.48 8.06
C TRP A 395 1.34 12.34 8.62
N THR A 396 2.25 11.74 9.39
CA THR A 396 3.51 12.36 9.86
C THR A 396 4.68 11.35 9.74
N GLY A 397 5.91 11.79 10.02
CA GLY A 397 7.12 10.94 9.95
C GLY A 397 8.00 11.25 8.73
N ASP A 398 8.64 10.22 8.17
CA ASP A 398 9.64 10.30 7.09
C ASP A 398 9.05 10.59 5.70
N ILE A 399 7.95 11.35 5.65
CA ILE A 399 7.30 11.84 4.42
C ILE A 399 7.53 13.35 4.20
N GLY A 400 8.50 13.92 4.92
CA GLY A 400 8.82 15.35 4.91
C GLY A 400 7.83 16.20 5.71
N ASP A 401 7.94 17.53 5.61
CA ASP A 401 7.08 18.50 6.33
C ASP A 401 5.64 18.59 5.81
N ILE A 402 5.21 17.65 4.97
CA ILE A 402 3.89 17.66 4.38
C ILE A 402 2.90 17.03 5.37
N ASN A 403 2.26 17.86 6.18
CA ASN A 403 1.08 17.49 6.95
C ASN A 403 -0.10 17.24 5.98
N VAL A 404 -0.20 16.03 5.43
CA VAL A 404 -1.28 15.69 4.49
C VAL A 404 -2.49 15.13 5.24
N ALA A 405 -3.61 15.86 5.22
CA ALA A 405 -4.90 15.42 5.78
C ALA A 405 -5.71 14.50 4.83
N LYS A 406 -5.03 13.86 3.87
CA LYS A 406 -5.64 12.89 2.94
C LYS A 406 -5.38 11.48 3.43
N THR A 407 -6.42 10.66 3.41
CA THR A 407 -6.36 9.24 3.78
C THR A 407 -5.46 8.42 2.87
N SER A 408 -5.10 8.93 1.68
CA SER A 408 -4.17 8.30 0.73
C SER A 408 -3.03 9.26 0.38
N VAL A 409 -1.80 8.74 0.40
CA VAL A 409 -0.57 9.48 0.03
C VAL A 409 0.35 8.59 -0.79
N THR A 410 0.86 9.10 -1.90
CA THR A 410 1.88 8.44 -2.72
C THR A 410 3.28 8.86 -2.28
N ILE A 411 4.13 7.88 -1.99
CA ILE A 411 5.52 8.05 -1.55
C ILE A 411 6.46 7.49 -2.61
N ALA A 412 7.48 8.25 -2.99
CA ALA A 412 8.59 7.71 -3.76
C ALA A 412 9.58 7.00 -2.82
N LEU A 413 9.70 5.68 -2.94
CA LEU A 413 10.53 4.90 -2.04
C LEU A 413 12.00 4.92 -2.50
N THR A 414 12.85 5.66 -1.80
CA THR A 414 14.29 5.73 -2.07
C THR A 414 15.15 5.05 -0.99
N SER A 415 14.59 4.82 0.19
CA SER A 415 15.21 4.14 1.33
C SER A 415 14.11 3.55 2.23
N ASP A 416 14.50 2.98 3.37
CA ASP A 416 13.53 2.69 4.44
C ASP A 416 12.86 3.99 4.92
N ILE A 417 11.56 3.92 5.24
CA ILE A 417 10.70 5.04 5.62
C ILE A 417 9.82 4.61 6.81
N LYS A 418 9.73 5.46 7.83
CA LYS A 418 8.80 5.29 8.95
C LYS A 418 7.79 6.43 8.99
N VAL A 419 6.50 6.10 8.98
CA VAL A 419 5.39 7.06 9.03
C VAL A 419 4.41 6.75 10.15
N VAL A 420 3.66 7.76 10.56
CA VAL A 420 2.60 7.67 11.56
C VAL A 420 1.28 8.10 10.94
N ALA A 421 0.25 7.26 11.04
CA ALA A 421 -1.14 7.59 10.74
C ALA A 421 -1.80 8.13 12.00
N GLU A 422 -2.09 9.43 12.04
CA GLU A 422 -2.74 10.08 13.18
C GLU A 422 -4.26 10.06 13.03
N PHE A 423 -4.97 9.70 14.10
CA PHE A 423 -6.42 9.62 14.18
C PHE A 423 -6.94 10.43 15.37
N ALA A 424 -8.18 10.90 15.27
CA ALA A 424 -8.85 11.66 16.32
C ALA A 424 -10.27 11.14 16.55
N ILE A 425 -10.78 11.33 17.77
CA ILE A 425 -12.15 10.98 18.12
C ILE A 425 -13.11 12.03 17.56
N VAL A 426 -14.17 11.60 16.90
CA VAL A 426 -15.30 12.46 16.50
C VAL A 426 -16.39 12.36 17.57
N PRO A 427 -16.77 13.46 18.23
CA PRO A 427 -17.88 13.44 19.17
C PRO A 427 -19.21 13.19 18.43
N ASN A 428 -19.97 12.18 18.86
CA ASN A 428 -21.33 11.98 18.37
C ASN A 428 -22.23 13.13 18.85
N LEU A 429 -22.57 14.07 17.96
CA LEU A 429 -23.65 15.03 18.21
C LEU A 429 -24.98 14.27 18.19
N THR A 430 -25.49 13.89 19.37
CA THR A 430 -26.86 13.41 19.51
C THR A 430 -27.79 14.63 19.48
N THR A 431 -28.23 15.02 18.28
CA THR A 431 -29.28 16.03 18.13
C THR A 431 -30.60 15.45 18.63
N THR A 432 -30.92 15.69 19.90
CA THR A 432 -32.24 15.39 20.45
C THR A 432 -33.22 16.45 19.94
N ILE A 433 -33.94 16.17 18.86
CA ILE A 433 -35.03 17.04 18.40
C ILE A 433 -36.17 16.93 19.42
N THR A 434 -36.23 17.86 20.36
CA THR A 434 -37.37 17.99 21.27
C THR A 434 -38.44 18.82 20.56
N LEU A 435 -39.40 18.15 19.91
CA LEU A 435 -40.60 18.79 19.37
C LEU A 435 -41.43 19.35 20.53
N HIS A 436 -41.31 20.65 20.81
CA HIS A 436 -42.28 21.36 21.63
C HIS A 436 -43.54 21.59 20.80
N ASN A 437 -44.46 20.63 20.81
CA ASN A 437 -45.82 20.85 20.33
C ASN A 437 -46.52 21.83 21.27
N LYS A 438 -46.56 23.11 20.90
CA LYS A 438 -47.62 24.01 21.38
C LYS A 438 -48.87 23.72 20.55
N LEU A 439 -49.87 23.17 21.24
CA LEU A 439 -51.19 22.85 20.75
C LEU A 439 -51.87 24.08 20.12
N GLY A 440 -52.40 23.94 18.91
CA GLY A 440 -53.52 24.73 18.40
C GLY A 440 -53.22 25.80 17.35
N SER A 441 -53.03 25.40 16.08
CA SER A 441 -53.67 26.03 14.90
C SER A 441 -53.14 25.38 13.62
N ALA A 442 -54.05 25.06 12.69
CA ALA A 442 -53.76 24.38 11.43
C ALA A 442 -52.75 25.15 10.56
N PHE A 443 -51.66 24.48 10.14
CA PHE A 443 -50.74 24.98 9.13
C PHE A 443 -51.10 24.39 7.75
N LYS A 444 -51.46 25.25 6.80
CA LYS A 444 -51.37 24.98 5.36
C LYS A 444 -49.93 25.23 4.93
N LEU A 445 -49.35 24.30 4.17
CA LEU A 445 -48.06 24.48 3.50
C LEU A 445 -48.27 25.43 2.32
N ASP A 446 -47.57 26.57 2.31
CA ASP A 446 -47.44 27.43 1.13
C ASP A 446 -45.95 27.45 0.76
N ASP A 447 -45.64 26.91 -0.42
CA ASP A 447 -44.30 26.81 -0.97
C ASP A 447 -43.89 28.19 -1.53
N ASN A 448 -43.14 28.99 -0.76
CA ASN A 448 -42.09 29.93 -1.24
C ASN A 448 -41.64 30.99 -0.20
N GLN A 449 -41.02 30.58 0.91
CA GLN A 449 -40.15 31.47 1.70
C GLN A 449 -38.92 30.70 2.22
N PRO A 450 -37.68 31.21 2.02
CA PRO A 450 -36.49 30.59 2.57
C PRO A 450 -36.40 30.79 4.09
N ILE A 451 -36.14 29.72 4.82
CA ILE A 451 -35.83 29.75 6.25
C ILE A 451 -34.39 30.24 6.42
N SER A 452 -34.21 31.39 7.07
CA SER A 452 -32.91 31.89 7.49
C SER A 452 -32.42 31.11 8.70
N VAL A 453 -31.32 30.36 8.55
CA VAL A 453 -30.61 29.73 9.66
C VAL A 453 -29.50 30.69 10.08
N GLN A 454 -29.64 31.32 11.25
CA GLN A 454 -28.52 31.99 11.89
C GLN A 454 -27.72 30.95 12.67
N GLU A 455 -26.59 30.54 12.12
CA GLU A 455 -25.56 29.83 12.88
C GLU A 455 -24.99 30.77 13.94
N THR A 456 -25.29 30.49 15.21
CA THR A 456 -24.55 31.11 16.32
C THR A 456 -23.38 30.20 16.64
N THR A 457 -22.20 30.52 16.12
CA THR A 457 -20.95 29.86 16.47
C THR A 457 -20.62 30.18 17.93
N ILE A 458 -20.77 29.20 18.82
CA ILE A 458 -20.19 29.28 20.17
C ILE A 458 -18.79 28.68 20.05
N SER A 459 -17.76 29.52 20.09
CA SER A 459 -16.37 29.06 20.22
C SER A 459 -16.18 28.34 21.56
N PRO A 460 -15.42 27.25 21.64
CA PRO A 460 -15.11 26.61 22.91
C PRO A 460 -14.27 27.58 23.75
N GLN A 461 -14.80 28.03 24.88
CA GLN A 461 -13.95 28.61 25.92
C GLN A 461 -13.09 27.50 26.51
N GLU A 462 -11.77 27.61 26.33
CA GLU A 462 -10.80 26.83 27.09
C GLU A 462 -11.02 27.09 28.58
N THR A 463 -11.53 26.09 29.28
CA THR A 463 -11.60 26.11 30.74
C THR A 463 -10.40 25.34 31.28
N ILE A 464 -9.25 26.01 31.36
CA ILE A 464 -8.12 25.51 32.15
C ILE A 464 -8.48 25.77 33.62
N THR A 465 -8.76 24.72 34.38
CA THR A 465 -8.67 24.77 35.84
C THR A 465 -7.58 23.80 36.29
N SER A 466 -6.48 24.40 36.75
CA SER A 466 -5.41 23.78 37.52
C SER A 466 -5.92 23.44 38.93
N PRO A 467 -5.23 22.55 39.67
CA PRO A 467 -4.69 23.08 40.92
C PRO A 467 -3.27 22.57 41.19
N HIS A 468 -2.34 23.50 41.45
CA HIS A 468 -1.48 23.44 42.63
C HIS A 468 -0.74 24.78 42.86
N ASP A 469 -1.19 25.45 43.93
CA ASP A 469 -0.44 26.19 44.95
C ASP A 469 0.93 26.84 44.66
N LYS A 470 0.92 28.14 44.95
CA LYS A 470 1.79 28.89 45.90
C LYS A 470 3.03 29.64 45.40
N LEU A 471 3.10 30.87 45.95
CA LEU A 471 4.19 31.87 46.00
C LEU A 471 4.51 32.53 44.66
N GLY A 472 4.54 33.84 44.48
CA GLY A 472 4.44 34.99 45.39
C GLY A 472 5.23 36.14 44.77
N SER A 473 4.71 37.38 44.88
CA SER A 473 5.39 38.68 44.63
C SER A 473 5.93 38.96 43.22
N ALA A 474 6.11 40.18 42.73
CA ALA A 474 5.54 41.51 42.93
C ALA A 474 6.17 42.40 41.82
N PHE A 475 5.47 43.49 41.48
CA PHE A 475 5.98 44.73 40.87
C PHE A 475 6.26 44.88 39.35
N ASN A 476 5.61 45.95 38.86
CA ASN A 476 5.98 46.96 37.85
C ASN A 476 5.67 46.78 36.35
N GLN A 477 4.67 47.56 35.91
CA GLN A 477 4.50 48.14 34.58
C GLN A 477 5.48 49.36 34.38
N PRO A 478 5.35 50.21 33.32
CA PRO A 478 5.75 50.00 31.92
C PRO A 478 6.52 51.23 31.33
N ALA A 479 6.99 51.17 30.08
CA ALA A 479 7.26 52.31 29.17
C ALA A 479 8.09 51.80 27.97
N LYS A 480 8.08 52.32 26.74
CA LYS A 480 7.37 53.37 26.00
C LYS A 480 7.88 53.20 24.55
N ASP A 481 6.99 53.31 23.56
CA ASP A 481 7.31 53.70 22.17
C ASP A 481 7.77 55.20 22.16
N PRO A 482 8.38 55.83 21.11
CA PRO A 482 8.09 55.61 19.69
C PRO A 482 9.21 55.89 18.63
N THR A 483 8.91 55.46 17.39
CA THR A 483 9.17 56.09 16.06
C THR A 483 10.58 56.49 15.61
N HIS A 484 11.00 55.98 14.44
CA HIS A 484 11.33 56.85 13.29
C HIS A 484 11.27 56.11 11.94
N ASP A 485 10.54 56.74 11.03
CA ASP A 485 10.36 56.47 9.60
C ASP A 485 11.49 57.15 8.78
N LEU A 486 11.78 56.63 7.58
CA LEU A 486 12.08 57.33 6.30
C LEU A 486 12.72 56.39 5.24
N THR A 487 11.88 55.95 4.30
CA THR A 487 11.97 56.03 2.83
C THR A 487 13.32 55.93 2.07
N HIS A 488 13.39 55.08 1.02
CA HIS A 488 13.61 55.55 -0.36
C HIS A 488 13.24 54.50 -1.45
N ASP A 489 12.58 55.03 -2.49
CA ASP A 489 12.14 54.44 -3.77
C ASP A 489 13.31 54.05 -4.69
N ASP A 490 13.07 53.09 -5.61
CA ASP A 490 13.30 53.36 -7.04
C ASP A 490 12.51 52.43 -7.98
N LYS A 491 12.15 53.00 -9.14
CA LYS A 491 11.09 52.57 -10.08
C LYS A 491 11.64 52.04 -11.42
N GLN A 492 10.92 51.05 -11.98
CA GLN A 492 10.52 50.91 -13.41
C GLN A 492 11.53 50.31 -14.46
N PRO A 493 11.12 49.95 -15.72
CA PRO A 493 10.26 48.82 -16.14
C PRO A 493 10.69 48.07 -17.48
N ILE A 494 9.92 47.03 -17.85
CA ILE A 494 9.69 46.24 -19.12
C ILE A 494 10.35 46.69 -20.47
N PRO A 495 10.61 45.79 -21.46
CA PRO A 495 9.60 45.47 -22.50
C PRO A 495 9.57 44.01 -23.02
N ALA A 496 8.43 43.66 -23.62
CA ALA A 496 8.16 42.45 -24.41
C ALA A 496 8.65 42.58 -25.87
N GLN A 497 8.92 41.45 -26.55
CA GLN A 497 8.79 41.33 -28.01
C GLN A 497 8.25 39.95 -28.43
N THR A 498 7.29 40.06 -29.35
CA THR A 498 6.63 39.12 -30.27
C THR A 498 7.57 38.40 -31.23
N GLU A 499 7.22 37.17 -31.63
CA GLU A 499 7.26 36.76 -33.04
C GLU A 499 6.26 35.61 -33.33
N GLU A 500 5.32 35.89 -34.22
CA GLU A 500 4.46 34.94 -34.93
C GLU A 500 5.26 34.27 -36.07
N THR A 501 4.93 33.02 -36.41
CA THR A 501 4.84 32.57 -37.81
C THR A 501 3.96 31.31 -37.91
N GLU A 502 2.76 31.45 -38.47
CA GLU A 502 2.08 30.40 -39.25
C GLU A 502 2.89 30.17 -40.55
N SER A 503 3.02 29.00 -41.18
CA SER A 503 1.94 28.33 -41.92
C SER A 503 2.46 27.13 -42.76
N ARG A 504 1.83 25.95 -42.56
CA ARG A 504 1.24 25.04 -43.59
C ARG A 504 2.13 24.26 -44.61
N PRO A 505 1.58 23.30 -45.41
CA PRO A 505 1.90 21.87 -45.32
C PRO A 505 2.44 21.25 -46.63
N LEU A 506 2.80 19.94 -46.62
CA LEU A 506 3.06 19.17 -47.84
C LEU A 506 2.27 17.85 -47.89
N LYS A 507 1.47 17.74 -48.96
CA LYS A 507 0.82 16.55 -49.52
C LYS A 507 1.79 15.82 -50.46
N GLY A 508 1.55 14.52 -50.66
CA GLY A 508 1.98 13.77 -51.85
C GLY A 508 2.09 12.27 -51.59
N THR A 509 0.98 11.52 -51.53
CA THR A 509 0.42 10.68 -52.63
C THR A 509 1.36 9.61 -53.21
N HIS A 510 1.01 8.34 -53.01
CA HIS A 510 0.85 7.38 -54.12
C HIS A 510 -0.16 6.28 -53.80
N SER A 511 -1.18 6.20 -54.65
CA SER A 511 -2.18 5.14 -54.78
C SER A 511 -1.58 3.92 -55.51
N ILE A 512 -2.11 2.71 -55.27
CA ILE A 512 -2.42 1.71 -56.32
C ILE A 512 -3.51 0.72 -55.83
N LYS A 513 -4.61 0.74 -56.59
CA LYS A 513 -5.54 -0.31 -57.05
C LYS A 513 -6.29 -1.25 -56.06
N LYS A 514 -7.59 -0.96 -55.97
CA LYS A 514 -8.76 -1.78 -56.37
C LYS A 514 -8.60 -3.31 -56.44
N ARG A 515 -9.50 -4.02 -55.74
CA ARG A 515 -10.44 -4.99 -56.35
C ARG A 515 -11.74 -5.08 -55.55
N ASN A 516 -12.84 -4.93 -56.29
CA ASN A 516 -14.22 -5.18 -55.88
C ASN A 516 -14.52 -6.69 -55.81
N LEU A 517 -15.50 -7.04 -54.98
CA LEU A 517 -16.55 -8.09 -55.07
C LEU A 517 -17.12 -8.16 -53.64
N GLY A 518 -18.32 -7.70 -53.28
CA GLY A 518 -19.60 -7.82 -53.95
C GLY A 518 -20.35 -9.02 -53.36
N THR A 519 -21.29 -8.80 -52.45
CA THR A 519 -22.71 -9.24 -52.49
C THR A 519 -23.40 -9.09 -51.13
N ALA A 520 -24.55 -8.44 -51.18
CA ALA A 520 -25.56 -8.36 -50.13
C ALA A 520 -26.23 -9.71 -49.86
N PHE A 521 -26.83 -9.88 -48.68
CA PHE A 521 -28.13 -10.53 -48.53
C PHE A 521 -28.87 -10.04 -47.29
N ASP A 522 -30.19 -10.04 -47.47
CA ASP A 522 -31.28 -9.34 -46.80
C ASP A 522 -31.64 -9.78 -45.37
N GLU A 523 -32.41 -8.87 -44.77
CA GLU A 523 -33.35 -9.04 -43.66
C GLU A 523 -34.28 -10.26 -43.82
N SER A 524 -34.70 -10.88 -42.71
CA SER A 524 -36.13 -10.95 -42.32
C SER A 524 -36.40 -11.84 -41.10
N LYS A 525 -37.35 -11.32 -40.28
CA LYS A 525 -38.15 -11.89 -39.19
C LYS A 525 -37.66 -11.75 -37.75
#